data_AF-A0A9Q6I4Q8-F1
#
_entry.id   AF-A0A9Q6I4Q8-F1
#
_cell.length_a   1.000
_cell.length_b   1.000
_cell.length_c   1.000
_cell.angle_alpha   90.00
_cell.angle_beta   90.00
_cell.angle_gamma   90.00
#
_symmetry.space_group_name_H-M   'P 1'
#
loop_
_entity.id
_entity.type
_entity.pdbx_description
1 polymer ?
#
loop_
_entity_poly.entity_id
_entity_poly.type
_entity_poly.pdbx_seq_one_letter_code
_entity_poly.pdbx_strand_id
1 'polypeptide(L)'
;MITHVSPLGSMDLLSQLEVDMLKRTASSDLYQLFRNCSLAVLNSGSQTDSSHELLSRFENFDINVLRRERGVKLELINPPEEAFVDGRIIRSLQANLFAVLRDILFVNGQLASSGRLPCEEDNDSATITNTVFSILRNARALHVGEYPNTVVCWGGHSINAVEYQYCRNVGTQLGLRELNICTGCGPGVMEAPMKGAAVGHAQQRYRDSRFIGLTEPSIIAAEPPNPLVNELIIMPDIEKRLEAFVRIAHGIIIFPGGVGTAEEFLYLLGILMNPQNAHQVLPLILTGPKESADYFRVLDDFIVSTLGEQARKHYQIIIDDAAEVARLMRKAMPQVKEHRRETGDAYSFNWSMRIAQDLQVPFMPTHENMANLNLYTNQAPEKLAADLRRAFSGIVAGNVKEMGIREIREKGPYKLHGDADIMHRMDELLQGFVAQQRMKLPGTAYIPCYEIIK
;
A
#
# COMPACT_ATOMS: atom_id res chain seq x y z
N MET A 1 16.73 -28.09 -0.98
CA MET A 1 17.30 -27.56 0.29
C MET A 1 16.18 -27.48 1.32
N ILE A 2 16.42 -27.89 2.59
CA ILE A 2 15.43 -27.76 3.67
C ILE A 2 16.04 -26.97 4.81
N THR A 3 15.36 -25.92 5.25
CA THR A 3 15.82 -25.04 6.33
C THR A 3 14.73 -24.78 7.36
N HIS A 4 15.10 -24.72 8.63
CA HIS A 4 14.17 -24.45 9.73
C HIS A 4 14.36 -23.03 10.27
N VAL A 5 13.26 -22.29 10.35
CA VAL A 5 13.21 -20.92 10.86
C VAL A 5 12.41 -20.89 12.16
N SER A 6 12.99 -20.29 13.19
CA SER A 6 12.32 -20.11 14.49
C SER A 6 11.63 -18.74 14.54
N PRO A 7 10.56 -18.55 15.34
CA PRO A 7 9.85 -17.28 15.48
C PRO A 7 10.74 -16.14 15.94
N LEU A 8 10.41 -14.94 15.48
CA LEU A 8 11.05 -13.69 15.86
C LEU A 8 9.97 -12.60 15.92
N GLY A 9 9.80 -11.96 17.07
CA GLY A 9 8.89 -10.84 17.28
C GLY A 9 7.48 -11.24 17.75
N SER A 10 6.66 -11.79 16.84
CA SER A 10 5.28 -12.19 17.13
C SER A 10 5.04 -13.68 16.90
N MET A 11 3.94 -14.21 17.48
CA MET A 11 3.46 -15.59 17.27
C MET A 11 4.39 -16.69 17.82
N ASP A 12 4.96 -16.49 19.02
CA ASP A 12 5.76 -17.52 19.69
C ASP A 12 4.93 -18.75 20.12
N LEU A 13 3.62 -18.57 20.29
CA LEU A 13 2.68 -19.61 20.72
C LEU A 13 1.44 -19.61 19.81
N LEU A 14 1.19 -20.74 19.15
CA LEU A 14 -0.05 -21.02 18.43
C LEU A 14 -0.82 -22.14 19.11
N SER A 15 -2.15 -22.03 19.12
CA SER A 15 -3.04 -23.12 19.49
C SER A 15 -2.98 -24.26 18.47
N GLN A 16 -3.44 -25.44 18.86
CA GLN A 16 -3.47 -26.59 17.95
C GLN A 16 -4.39 -26.35 16.75
N LEU A 17 -5.52 -25.68 16.98
CA LEU A 17 -6.50 -25.36 15.95
C LEU A 17 -5.93 -24.41 14.90
N GLU A 18 -5.19 -23.38 15.30
CA GLU A 18 -4.56 -22.42 14.38
C GLU A 18 -3.50 -23.09 13.51
N VAL A 19 -2.71 -24.01 14.06
CA VAL A 19 -1.75 -24.78 13.26
C VAL A 19 -2.46 -25.72 12.30
N ASP A 20 -3.53 -26.39 12.75
CA ASP A 20 -4.27 -27.33 11.92
C ASP A 20 -5.02 -26.63 10.78
N MET A 21 -5.43 -25.37 10.95
CA MET A 21 -5.99 -24.54 9.86
C MET A 21 -5.04 -24.42 8.66
N LEU A 22 -3.73 -24.32 8.91
CA LEU A 22 -2.71 -24.25 7.85
C LEU A 22 -2.23 -25.62 7.37
N LYS A 23 -2.46 -26.69 8.15
CA LYS A 23 -2.07 -28.05 7.76
C LYS A 23 -3.11 -28.78 6.93
N ARG A 24 -4.34 -28.28 6.83
CA ARG A 24 -5.41 -28.90 6.04
C ARG A 24 -5.08 -28.80 4.56
N THR A 25 -4.33 -29.81 4.08
CA THR A 25 -3.98 -30.11 2.69
C THR A 25 -3.21 -28.98 1.96
N ALA A 26 -2.12 -29.31 1.27
CA ALA A 26 -1.37 -28.35 0.43
C ALA A 26 -2.23 -27.69 -0.68
N SER A 27 -3.47 -28.16 -0.87
CA SER A 27 -4.47 -27.64 -1.79
C SER A 27 -5.51 -26.71 -1.15
N SER A 28 -5.41 -26.33 0.13
CA SER A 28 -6.35 -25.35 0.70
C SER A 28 -5.98 -23.92 0.26
N ASP A 29 -7.00 -23.11 0.02
CA ASP A 29 -6.83 -21.71 -0.42
C ASP A 29 -6.00 -20.90 0.58
N LEU A 30 -6.21 -21.14 1.89
CA LEU A 30 -5.46 -20.49 2.96
C LEU A 30 -3.97 -20.88 2.93
N TYR A 31 -3.66 -22.15 2.63
CA TYR A 31 -2.29 -22.60 2.49
C TYR A 31 -1.60 -21.97 1.30
N GLN A 32 -2.27 -21.93 0.13
CA GLN A 32 -1.73 -21.30 -1.07
C GLN A 32 -1.49 -19.80 -0.85
N LEU A 33 -2.42 -19.12 -0.18
CA LEU A 33 -2.28 -17.72 0.22
C LEU A 33 -1.04 -17.52 1.11
N PHE A 34 -0.89 -18.36 2.14
CA PHE A 34 0.25 -18.31 3.07
C PHE A 34 1.58 -18.60 2.37
N ARG A 35 1.63 -19.62 1.50
CA ARG A 35 2.78 -19.98 0.69
C ARG A 35 3.20 -18.83 -0.22
N ASN A 36 2.26 -18.26 -0.97
CA ASN A 36 2.55 -17.21 -1.94
C ASN A 36 3.02 -15.92 -1.26
N CYS A 37 2.39 -15.52 -0.15
CA CYS A 37 2.85 -14.37 0.64
C CYS A 37 4.25 -14.61 1.24
N SER A 38 4.52 -15.82 1.73
CA SER A 38 5.84 -16.18 2.28
C SER A 38 6.94 -16.17 1.21
N LEU A 39 6.63 -16.66 0.01
CA LEU A 39 7.54 -16.62 -1.13
C LEU A 39 7.84 -15.18 -1.56
N ALA A 40 6.82 -14.32 -1.61
CA ALA A 40 7.00 -12.91 -1.91
C ALA A 40 7.93 -12.21 -0.90
N VAL A 41 7.77 -12.50 0.41
CA VAL A 41 8.69 -12.01 1.45
C VAL A 41 10.13 -12.49 1.22
N LEU A 42 10.31 -13.78 0.89
CA LEU A 42 11.65 -14.35 0.66
C LEU A 42 12.32 -13.80 -0.59
N ASN A 43 11.55 -13.35 -1.57
CA ASN A 43 12.05 -12.76 -2.81
C ASN A 43 12.19 -11.23 -2.74
N SER A 44 12.31 -10.68 -1.53
CA SER A 44 12.58 -9.26 -1.28
C SER A 44 13.88 -8.82 -1.97
N GLY A 45 13.80 -7.76 -2.78
CA GLY A 45 14.92 -7.25 -3.57
C GLY A 45 15.03 -7.82 -4.99
N SER A 46 14.11 -8.71 -5.40
CA SER A 46 14.00 -9.14 -6.80
C SER A 46 13.57 -7.98 -7.70
N GLN A 47 14.15 -7.91 -8.90
CA GLN A 47 13.89 -6.88 -9.92
C GLN A 47 12.73 -7.29 -10.85
N THR A 48 11.69 -7.91 -10.31
CA THR A 48 10.55 -8.45 -11.08
C THR A 48 9.26 -7.83 -10.57
N ASP A 49 8.45 -7.28 -11.47
CA ASP A 49 7.13 -6.68 -11.20
C ASP A 49 5.95 -7.63 -11.54
N SER A 50 6.27 -8.85 -12.00
CA SER A 50 5.30 -9.87 -12.39
C SER A 50 5.14 -10.95 -11.31
N SER A 51 3.93 -11.03 -10.75
CA SER A 51 3.54 -12.09 -9.80
C SER A 51 3.65 -13.49 -10.42
N HIS A 52 3.22 -13.65 -11.68
CA HIS A 52 3.31 -14.92 -12.40
C HIS A 52 4.75 -15.38 -12.58
N GLU A 53 5.65 -14.49 -13.01
CA GLU A 53 7.06 -14.85 -13.23
C GLU A 53 7.75 -15.29 -11.93
N LEU A 54 7.46 -14.60 -10.82
CA LEU A 54 7.95 -14.96 -9.50
C LEU A 54 7.45 -16.35 -9.06
N LEU A 55 6.14 -16.61 -9.20
CA LEU A 55 5.55 -17.88 -8.77
C LEU A 55 6.02 -19.05 -9.66
N SER A 56 6.13 -18.86 -10.98
CA SER A 56 6.64 -19.88 -11.92
C SER A 56 8.12 -20.20 -11.70
N ARG A 57 8.94 -19.22 -11.30
CA ARG A 57 10.36 -19.47 -11.01
C ARG A 57 10.56 -20.39 -9.80
N PHE A 58 9.61 -20.39 -8.86
CA PHE A 58 9.70 -21.12 -7.60
C PHE A 58 8.51 -22.10 -7.41
N GLU A 59 8.22 -22.91 -8.44
CA GLU A 59 7.20 -23.97 -8.37
C GLU A 59 7.52 -25.02 -7.30
N ASN A 60 8.81 -25.30 -7.09
CA ASN A 60 9.31 -26.27 -6.13
C ASN A 60 9.45 -25.73 -4.68
N PHE A 61 9.13 -24.45 -4.46
CA PHE A 61 9.12 -23.86 -3.12
C PHE A 61 7.94 -24.40 -2.33
N ASP A 62 8.15 -24.71 -1.05
CA ASP A 62 7.06 -25.06 -0.16
C ASP A 62 7.35 -24.63 1.28
N ILE A 63 6.29 -24.48 2.08
CA ILE A 63 6.40 -24.04 3.47
C ILE A 63 5.52 -24.85 4.41
N ASN A 64 6.12 -25.39 5.47
CA ASN A 64 5.41 -26.17 6.48
C ASN A 64 5.44 -25.48 7.85
N VAL A 65 4.30 -25.48 8.53
CA VAL A 65 4.20 -25.02 9.92
C VAL A 65 4.40 -26.21 10.86
N LEU A 66 5.57 -26.25 11.48
CA LEU A 66 5.97 -27.31 12.40
C LEU A 66 5.69 -26.93 13.84
N ARG A 67 5.19 -27.91 14.61
CA ARG A 67 4.98 -27.78 16.05
C ARG A 67 6.22 -28.28 16.79
N ARG A 68 6.66 -27.53 17.79
CA ARG A 68 7.77 -27.88 18.69
C ARG A 68 7.41 -27.51 20.14
N GLU A 69 8.18 -28.01 21.10
CA GLU A 69 7.91 -27.80 22.54
C GLU A 69 7.89 -26.32 22.94
N ARG A 70 8.70 -25.48 22.27
CA ARG A 70 8.82 -24.05 22.53
C ARG A 70 8.02 -23.17 21.56
N GLY A 71 6.99 -23.73 20.93
CA GLY A 71 6.13 -23.01 19.99
C GLY A 71 6.19 -23.53 18.56
N VAL A 72 6.15 -22.59 17.61
CA VAL A 72 6.06 -22.88 16.17
C VAL A 72 7.43 -22.80 15.51
N LYS A 73 7.66 -23.53 14.44
CA LYS A 73 8.77 -23.33 13.51
C LYS A 73 8.25 -23.39 12.08
N LEU A 74 8.87 -22.63 11.19
CA LEU A 74 8.63 -22.74 9.75
C LEU A 74 9.71 -23.62 9.15
N GLU A 75 9.31 -24.63 8.39
CA GLU A 75 10.20 -25.40 7.52
C GLU A 75 10.04 -24.87 6.11
N LEU A 76 11.13 -24.41 5.52
CA LEU A 76 11.21 -23.89 4.16
C LEU A 76 11.84 -24.96 3.28
N ILE A 77 11.14 -25.33 2.20
CA ILE A 77 11.59 -26.29 1.19
C ILE A 77 11.91 -25.50 -0.07
N ASN A 78 13.16 -25.58 -0.53
CA ASN A 78 13.69 -24.85 -1.69
C ASN A 78 13.39 -23.33 -1.67
N PRO A 79 13.70 -22.61 -0.58
CA PRO A 79 13.54 -21.16 -0.56
C PRO A 79 14.53 -20.46 -1.51
N PRO A 80 14.24 -19.22 -1.97
CA PRO A 80 15.19 -18.38 -2.69
C PRO A 80 16.53 -18.25 -1.93
N GLU A 81 17.65 -18.41 -2.64
CA GLU A 81 18.99 -18.36 -2.04
C GLU A 81 19.35 -16.94 -1.58
N GLU A 82 18.82 -15.94 -2.28
CA GLU A 82 19.02 -14.51 -2.00
C GLU A 82 18.49 -14.09 -0.62
N ALA A 83 17.60 -14.89 -0.01
CA ALA A 83 17.10 -14.65 1.35
C ALA A 83 18.12 -14.99 2.46
N PHE A 84 19.26 -15.59 2.11
CA PHE A 84 20.27 -16.08 3.05
C PHE A 84 21.61 -15.36 2.91
N VAL A 85 22.26 -15.13 4.06
CA VAL A 85 23.65 -14.66 4.16
C VAL A 85 24.41 -15.71 4.97
N ASP A 86 25.45 -16.30 4.37
CA ASP A 86 26.24 -17.39 4.97
C ASP A 86 25.38 -18.55 5.52
N GLY A 87 24.35 -18.92 4.76
CA GLY A 87 23.41 -20.00 5.11
C GLY A 87 22.42 -19.66 6.23
N ARG A 88 22.36 -18.39 6.69
CA ARG A 88 21.37 -17.91 7.67
C ARG A 88 20.41 -16.92 7.03
N ILE A 89 19.12 -17.11 7.28
CA ILE A 89 18.09 -16.18 6.80
C ILE A 89 18.31 -14.78 7.37
N ILE A 90 18.09 -13.75 6.55
CA ILE A 90 18.12 -12.36 6.98
C ILE A 90 17.04 -12.13 8.04
N ARG A 91 17.38 -11.47 9.16
CA ARG A 91 16.48 -11.31 10.32
C ARG A 91 15.19 -10.54 10.00
N SER A 92 15.23 -9.55 9.11
CA SER A 92 14.02 -8.84 8.69
C SER A 92 13.07 -9.74 7.91
N LEU A 93 13.59 -10.56 6.99
CA LEU A 93 12.80 -11.56 6.26
C LEU A 93 12.21 -12.61 7.21
N GLN A 94 13.00 -13.04 8.20
CA GLN A 94 12.51 -13.92 9.27
C GLN A 94 11.34 -13.29 10.01
N ALA A 95 11.43 -12.04 10.48
CA ALA A 95 10.32 -11.35 11.14
C ALA A 95 9.09 -11.22 10.23
N ASN A 96 9.31 -10.86 8.96
CA ASN A 96 8.24 -10.70 7.97
C ASN A 96 7.51 -12.02 7.68
N LEU A 97 8.19 -13.18 7.66
CA LEU A 97 7.53 -14.49 7.55
C LEU A 97 6.55 -14.76 8.70
N PHE A 98 6.91 -14.36 9.93
CA PHE A 98 6.01 -14.51 11.08
C PHE A 98 4.91 -13.44 11.11
N ALA A 99 5.14 -12.27 10.51
CA ALA A 99 4.07 -11.29 10.26
C ALA A 99 3.04 -11.83 9.24
N VAL A 100 3.49 -12.48 8.16
CA VAL A 100 2.61 -13.18 7.20
C VAL A 100 1.76 -14.22 7.91
N LEU A 101 2.39 -15.09 8.73
CA LEU A 101 1.69 -16.10 9.51
C LEU A 101 0.65 -15.50 10.45
N ARG A 102 1.03 -14.43 11.18
CA ARG A 102 0.18 -13.70 12.12
C ARG A 102 -1.08 -13.18 11.44
N ASP A 103 -0.92 -12.45 10.35
CA ASP A 103 -2.03 -11.70 9.74
C ASP A 103 -2.98 -12.63 8.99
N ILE A 104 -2.47 -13.63 8.27
CA ILE A 104 -3.30 -14.60 7.55
C ILE A 104 -4.16 -15.43 8.51
N LEU A 105 -3.57 -15.91 9.61
CA LEU A 105 -4.32 -16.66 10.63
C LEU A 105 -5.34 -15.78 11.35
N PHE A 106 -4.96 -14.55 11.70
CA PHE A 106 -5.83 -13.65 12.43
C PHE A 106 -7.06 -13.26 11.61
N VAL A 107 -6.87 -12.85 10.35
CA VAL A 107 -7.96 -12.48 9.44
C VAL A 107 -8.90 -13.66 9.22
N ASN A 108 -8.35 -14.84 8.92
CA ASN A 108 -9.16 -16.05 8.73
C ASN A 108 -9.91 -16.46 10.00
N GLY A 109 -9.27 -16.33 11.17
CA GLY A 109 -9.90 -16.61 12.46
C GLY A 109 -11.06 -15.66 12.80
N GLN A 110 -10.93 -14.37 12.46
CA GLN A 110 -12.02 -13.40 12.61
C GLN A 110 -13.19 -13.71 11.68
N LEU A 111 -12.93 -14.02 10.41
CA LEU A 111 -13.97 -14.43 9.45
C LEU A 111 -14.71 -15.67 9.94
N ALA A 112 -13.98 -16.72 10.37
CA ALA A 112 -14.57 -17.95 10.88
C ALA A 112 -15.40 -17.73 12.17
N SER A 113 -14.92 -16.90 13.09
CA SER A 113 -15.61 -16.61 14.37
C SER A 113 -16.90 -15.81 14.20
N SER A 114 -16.98 -15.01 13.13
CA SER A 114 -18.21 -14.31 12.77
C SER A 114 -19.31 -15.24 12.19
N GLY A 115 -19.02 -16.54 11.99
CA GLY A 115 -19.94 -17.51 11.41
C GLY A 115 -20.16 -17.33 9.91
N ARG A 116 -19.28 -16.57 9.24
CA ARG A 116 -19.47 -16.08 7.88
C ARG A 116 -18.69 -16.93 6.88
N LEU A 117 -19.27 -17.11 5.70
CA LEU A 117 -18.54 -17.57 4.53
C LEU A 117 -17.60 -16.43 4.07
N PRO A 118 -16.43 -16.74 3.48
CA PRO A 118 -15.53 -15.73 2.91
C PRO A 118 -16.19 -14.78 1.89
N CYS A 119 -17.34 -15.16 1.34
CA CYS A 119 -18.07 -14.44 0.30
C CYS A 119 -19.21 -13.52 0.80
N GLU A 120 -19.49 -13.47 2.10
CA GLU A 120 -20.47 -12.51 2.67
C GLU A 120 -19.71 -11.26 3.14
N GLU A 121 -19.48 -10.33 2.21
CA GLU A 121 -18.88 -9.03 2.51
C GLU A 121 -19.85 -8.22 3.36
N ASP A 122 -19.45 -7.95 4.60
CA ASP A 122 -20.16 -7.02 5.46
C ASP A 122 -19.91 -5.61 4.92
N ASN A 123 -20.87 -5.12 4.14
CA ASN A 123 -20.78 -3.81 3.54
C ASN A 123 -20.91 -2.68 4.57
N ASP A 124 -21.18 -2.99 5.84
CA ASP A 124 -21.25 -1.96 6.88
C ASP A 124 -19.89 -1.28 7.12
N SER A 125 -19.88 0.04 6.94
CA SER A 125 -18.71 0.90 7.05
C SER A 125 -18.04 0.81 8.44
N ALA A 126 -18.83 0.67 9.51
CA ALA A 126 -18.31 0.57 10.86
C ALA A 126 -17.62 -0.78 11.09
N THR A 127 -18.18 -1.88 10.62
CA THR A 127 -17.52 -3.20 10.67
C THR A 127 -16.20 -3.22 9.89
N ILE A 128 -16.15 -2.63 8.70
CA ILE A 128 -14.92 -2.54 7.90
C ILE A 128 -13.83 -1.78 8.67
N THR A 129 -14.17 -0.60 9.20
CA THR A 129 -13.25 0.22 10.00
C THR A 129 -12.73 -0.53 11.23
N ASN A 130 -13.60 -1.24 11.94
CA ASN A 130 -13.22 -2.03 13.13
C ASN A 130 -12.35 -3.24 12.78
N THR A 131 -12.54 -3.83 11.60
CA THR A 131 -11.68 -4.90 11.08
C THR A 131 -10.27 -4.35 10.84
N VAL A 132 -10.16 -3.20 10.15
CA VAL A 132 -8.87 -2.54 9.90
C VAL A 132 -8.16 -2.23 11.22
N PHE A 133 -8.85 -1.63 12.18
CA PHE A 133 -8.31 -1.37 13.52
C PHE A 133 -7.86 -2.66 14.22
N SER A 134 -8.66 -3.73 14.16
CA SER A 134 -8.35 -5.00 14.83
C SER A 134 -7.09 -5.66 14.28
N ILE A 135 -6.89 -5.63 12.95
CA ILE A 135 -5.69 -6.14 12.28
C ILE A 135 -4.47 -5.34 12.72
N LEU A 136 -4.52 -4.00 12.65
CA LEU A 136 -3.42 -3.13 13.06
C LEU A 136 -3.07 -3.29 14.55
N ARG A 137 -4.09 -3.45 15.41
CA ARG A 137 -3.91 -3.71 16.84
C ARG A 137 -3.26 -5.07 17.08
N ASN A 138 -3.71 -6.13 16.39
CA ASN A 138 -3.11 -7.46 16.49
C ASN A 138 -1.66 -7.47 16.00
N ALA A 139 -1.36 -6.68 14.98
CA ALA A 139 -0.02 -6.45 14.48
C ALA A 139 0.88 -5.63 15.43
N ARG A 140 0.33 -5.13 16.53
CA ARG A 140 0.98 -4.22 17.50
C ARG A 140 1.45 -2.90 16.88
N ALA A 141 0.85 -2.48 15.78
CA ALA A 141 1.20 -1.24 15.08
C ALA A 141 0.59 0.03 15.71
N LEU A 142 -0.37 -0.14 16.64
CA LEU A 142 -1.06 0.95 17.31
C LEU A 142 -0.49 1.17 18.71
N HIS A 143 0.52 2.03 18.82
CA HIS A 143 1.19 2.33 20.08
C HIS A 143 0.41 3.35 20.92
N VAL A 144 0.17 3.01 22.19
CA VAL A 144 -0.48 3.91 23.15
C VAL A 144 0.55 4.90 23.72
N GLY A 145 0.17 6.18 23.80
CA GLY A 145 1.00 7.22 24.41
C GLY A 145 2.09 7.80 23.51
N GLU A 146 2.22 7.32 22.27
CA GLU A 146 3.12 7.90 21.26
C GLU A 146 2.46 9.16 20.66
N TYR A 147 3.23 10.25 20.53
CA TYR A 147 2.76 11.45 19.83
C TYR A 147 2.79 11.26 18.32
N PRO A 148 1.93 11.96 17.56
CA PRO A 148 1.92 11.93 16.09
C PRO A 148 3.31 12.05 15.46
N ASN A 149 3.76 11.00 14.77
CA ASN A 149 5.08 10.97 14.11
C ASN A 149 5.13 10.09 12.84
N THR A 150 4.08 9.35 12.51
CA THR A 150 4.00 8.52 11.28
C THR A 150 3.68 9.35 10.04
N VAL A 151 4.59 9.35 9.07
CA VAL A 151 4.40 9.92 7.73
C VAL A 151 4.23 8.80 6.71
N VAL A 152 3.12 8.78 6.00
CA VAL A 152 2.90 7.86 4.88
C VAL A 152 3.58 8.42 3.63
N CYS A 153 4.37 7.60 2.93
CA CYS A 153 5.01 7.96 1.68
C CYS A 153 4.48 7.07 0.55
N TRP A 154 3.88 7.70 -0.46
CA TRP A 154 3.34 7.06 -1.66
C TRP A 154 4.09 7.51 -2.91
N GLY A 155 4.14 6.67 -3.94
CA GLY A 155 4.81 6.97 -5.20
C GLY A 155 5.13 5.71 -6.01
N GLY A 156 5.81 5.87 -7.14
CA GLY A 156 6.03 4.77 -8.09
C GLY A 156 6.93 3.65 -7.56
N HIS A 157 6.58 2.40 -7.90
CA HIS A 157 7.49 1.25 -7.78
C HIS A 157 8.63 1.33 -8.81
N SER A 158 8.35 1.89 -10.00
CA SER A 158 9.30 2.13 -11.09
C SER A 158 9.61 3.62 -11.19
N ILE A 159 10.80 4.01 -10.75
CA ILE A 159 11.29 5.41 -10.77
C ILE A 159 12.74 5.46 -11.22
N ASN A 160 13.16 6.59 -11.79
CA ASN A 160 14.55 6.78 -12.21
C ASN A 160 15.48 7.08 -11.01
N ALA A 161 16.79 7.08 -11.26
CA ALA A 161 17.79 7.29 -10.20
C ALA A 161 17.71 8.68 -9.54
N VAL A 162 17.29 9.72 -10.27
CA VAL A 162 17.16 11.09 -9.75
C VAL A 162 15.98 11.16 -8.77
N GLU A 163 14.83 10.61 -9.16
CA GLU A 163 13.65 10.50 -8.30
C GLU A 163 13.95 9.66 -7.06
N TYR A 164 14.63 8.51 -7.22
CA TYR A 164 15.02 7.64 -6.12
C TYR A 164 15.92 8.38 -5.12
N GLN A 165 16.93 9.10 -5.61
CA GLN A 165 17.83 9.87 -4.74
C GLN A 165 17.09 11.01 -4.03
N TYR A 166 16.16 11.69 -4.71
CA TYR A 166 15.32 12.71 -4.07
C TYR A 166 14.45 12.12 -2.95
N CYS A 167 13.78 10.99 -3.20
CA CYS A 167 12.98 10.27 -2.19
C CYS A 167 13.82 9.90 -0.96
N ARG A 168 15.05 9.42 -1.19
CA ARG A 168 16.02 9.12 -0.12
C ARG A 168 16.44 10.39 0.65
N ASN A 169 16.63 11.52 -0.04
CA ASN A 169 16.95 12.78 0.59
C ASN A 169 15.79 13.27 1.48
N VAL A 170 14.55 13.19 1.01
CA VAL A 170 13.35 13.48 1.82
C VAL A 170 13.29 12.56 3.04
N GLY A 171 13.48 11.25 2.85
CA GLY A 171 13.56 10.29 3.94
C GLY A 171 14.60 10.65 5.00
N THR A 172 15.79 11.08 4.57
CA THR A 172 16.87 11.53 5.46
C THR A 172 16.42 12.74 6.28
N GLN A 173 15.78 13.71 5.64
CA GLN A 173 15.26 14.92 6.31
C GLN A 173 14.12 14.62 7.29
N LEU A 174 13.27 13.64 6.99
CA LEU A 174 12.25 13.13 7.92
C LEU A 174 12.90 12.44 9.13
N GLY A 175 13.87 11.57 8.90
CA GLY A 175 14.61 10.87 9.97
C GLY A 175 15.35 11.83 10.90
N LEU A 176 15.94 12.90 10.34
CA LEU A 176 16.56 13.99 11.13
C LEU A 176 15.58 14.74 12.05
N ARG A 177 14.27 14.57 11.84
CA ARG A 177 13.20 15.17 12.64
C ARG A 177 12.42 14.13 13.44
N GLU A 178 12.99 12.93 13.62
CA GLU A 178 12.42 11.84 14.41
C GLU A 178 11.01 11.41 13.93
N LEU A 179 10.77 11.51 12.62
CA LEU A 179 9.53 11.05 12.00
C LEU A 179 9.70 9.61 11.51
N ASN A 180 8.68 8.80 11.73
CA ASN A 180 8.58 7.42 11.26
C ASN A 180 7.98 7.37 9.86
N ILE A 181 8.20 6.27 9.15
CA ILE A 181 7.77 6.12 7.75
C ILE A 181 6.85 4.91 7.62
N CYS A 182 5.75 5.11 6.90
CA CYS A 182 4.87 4.05 6.43
C CYS A 182 4.82 4.06 4.89
N THR A 183 4.95 2.90 4.24
CA THR A 183 4.86 2.77 2.78
C THR A 183 4.09 1.51 2.36
N GLY A 184 3.92 1.35 1.05
CA GLY A 184 3.37 0.16 0.41
C GLY A 184 4.32 -1.04 0.27
N CYS A 185 5.39 -1.13 1.05
CA CYS A 185 6.35 -2.25 1.09
C CYS A 185 7.32 -2.38 -0.11
N GLY A 186 6.89 -2.08 -1.34
CA GLY A 186 7.63 -2.40 -2.57
C GLY A 186 8.96 -1.64 -2.82
N PRO A 187 9.47 -1.69 -4.06
CA PRO A 187 10.68 -0.98 -4.48
C PRO A 187 10.41 0.52 -4.75
N GLY A 188 11.41 1.23 -5.28
CA GLY A 188 11.26 2.63 -5.70
C GLY A 188 10.97 3.55 -4.52
N VAL A 189 9.87 4.32 -4.62
CA VAL A 189 9.44 5.24 -3.56
C VAL A 189 9.07 4.52 -2.27
N MET A 190 8.64 3.26 -2.34
CA MET A 190 8.25 2.51 -1.15
C MET A 190 9.47 2.04 -0.32
N GLU A 191 10.68 2.14 -0.87
CA GLU A 191 11.95 1.78 -0.23
C GLU A 191 12.85 3.00 0.07
N ALA A 192 13.00 3.93 -0.88
CA ALA A 192 13.99 5.01 -0.80
C ALA A 192 13.86 5.91 0.45
N PRO A 193 12.66 6.35 0.86
CA PRO A 193 12.48 7.14 2.07
C PRO A 193 12.91 6.40 3.34
N MET A 194 12.66 5.08 3.43
CA MET A 194 13.11 4.27 4.58
C MET A 194 14.64 4.20 4.63
N LYS A 195 15.32 4.03 3.48
CA LYS A 195 16.79 4.08 3.39
C LYS A 195 17.36 5.42 3.85
N GLY A 196 16.69 6.52 3.53
CA GLY A 196 17.06 7.85 4.00
C GLY A 196 16.84 8.00 5.50
N ALA A 197 15.65 7.65 5.98
CA ALA A 197 15.27 7.82 7.38
C ALA A 197 16.13 7.00 8.32
N ALA A 198 16.57 5.80 7.94
CA ALA A 198 17.51 5.02 8.75
C ALA A 198 18.81 5.78 9.05
N VAL A 199 19.35 6.53 8.07
CA VAL A 199 20.53 7.39 8.26
C VAL A 199 20.19 8.58 9.16
N GLY A 200 19.06 9.25 8.92
CA GLY A 200 18.63 10.40 9.72
C GLY A 200 18.36 10.03 11.19
N HIS A 201 17.70 8.90 11.44
CA HIS A 201 17.45 8.36 12.79
C HIS A 201 18.75 8.02 13.49
N ALA A 202 19.71 7.38 12.80
CA ALA A 202 21.02 7.08 13.36
C ALA A 202 21.78 8.35 13.78
N GLN A 203 21.71 9.41 12.97
CA GLN A 203 22.31 10.72 13.28
C GLN A 203 21.68 11.38 14.51
N GLN A 204 20.36 11.27 14.67
CA GLN A 204 19.62 11.76 15.84
C GLN A 204 19.67 10.82 17.06
N ARG A 205 20.27 9.63 16.92
CA ARG A 205 20.21 8.54 17.92
C ARG A 205 18.78 8.14 18.27
N TYR A 206 17.86 8.29 17.32
CA TYR A 206 16.48 7.82 17.44
C TYR A 206 16.48 6.29 17.35
N ARG A 207 16.15 5.61 18.45
CA ARG A 207 16.34 4.16 18.61
C ARG A 207 15.16 3.34 18.07
N ASP A 208 13.96 3.84 18.28
CA ASP A 208 12.73 3.11 18.01
C ASP A 208 12.16 3.52 16.64
N SER A 209 13.00 3.38 15.60
CA SER A 209 12.62 3.61 14.21
C SER A 209 11.48 2.68 13.82
N ARG A 210 10.37 3.24 13.33
CA ARG A 210 9.24 2.46 12.78
C ARG A 210 9.20 2.63 11.27
N PHE A 211 9.43 1.53 10.57
CA PHE A 211 9.33 1.40 9.11
C PHE A 211 8.21 0.42 8.82
N ILE A 212 7.00 0.97 8.73
CA ILE A 212 5.75 0.23 8.60
C ILE A 212 5.50 -0.06 7.12
N GLY A 213 5.36 -1.33 6.79
CA GLY A 213 4.98 -1.78 5.47
C GLY A 213 3.54 -2.29 5.47
N LEU A 214 2.66 -1.67 4.71
CA LEU A 214 1.30 -2.17 4.47
C LEU A 214 1.20 -2.78 3.07
N THR A 215 0.86 -4.05 3.00
CA THR A 215 0.60 -4.77 1.74
C THR A 215 -0.70 -5.55 1.82
N GLU A 216 -1.11 -6.18 0.72
CA GLU A 216 -2.22 -7.14 0.68
C GLU A 216 -1.87 -8.29 -0.27
N PRO A 217 -2.56 -9.44 -0.21
CA PRO A 217 -2.16 -10.63 -0.94
C PRO A 217 -2.06 -10.52 -2.47
N SER A 218 -2.91 -9.71 -3.10
CA SER A 218 -2.97 -9.61 -4.56
C SER A 218 -1.81 -8.79 -5.16
N ILE A 219 -1.11 -8.00 -4.35
CA ILE A 219 -0.01 -7.13 -4.77
C ILE A 219 1.34 -7.51 -4.16
N ILE A 220 1.39 -8.23 -3.02
CA ILE A 220 2.65 -8.54 -2.32
C ILE A 220 3.67 -9.25 -3.21
N ALA A 221 3.24 -10.06 -4.19
CA ALA A 221 4.13 -10.74 -5.12
C ALA A 221 4.74 -9.80 -6.17
N ALA A 222 3.99 -8.77 -6.61
CA ALA A 222 4.48 -7.77 -7.55
C ALA A 222 5.31 -6.68 -6.85
N GLU A 223 4.98 -6.36 -5.61
CA GLU A 223 5.62 -5.34 -4.79
C GLU A 223 6.09 -5.95 -3.44
N PRO A 224 7.09 -6.86 -3.46
CA PRO A 224 7.52 -7.56 -2.26
C PRO A 224 8.12 -6.60 -1.22
N PRO A 225 7.93 -6.87 0.09
CA PRO A 225 8.39 -5.97 1.14
C PRO A 225 9.90 -5.86 1.17
N ASN A 226 10.40 -4.64 0.99
CA ASN A 226 11.83 -4.35 1.03
C ASN A 226 12.42 -4.67 2.42
N PRO A 227 13.73 -5.00 2.51
CA PRO A 227 14.32 -5.49 3.76
C PRO A 227 14.41 -4.49 4.91
N LEU A 228 14.11 -3.20 4.68
CA LEU A 228 14.08 -2.18 5.74
C LEU A 228 12.76 -2.14 6.51
N VAL A 229 11.69 -2.72 5.96
CA VAL A 229 10.43 -2.87 6.68
C VAL A 229 10.69 -3.67 7.96
N ASN A 230 10.38 -3.09 9.10
CA ASN A 230 10.50 -3.74 10.40
C ASN A 230 9.14 -4.00 11.08
N GLU A 231 8.06 -3.43 10.53
CA GLU A 231 6.67 -3.70 10.90
C GLU A 231 5.86 -4.01 9.64
N LEU A 232 5.87 -5.26 9.18
CA LEU A 232 5.03 -5.72 8.07
C LEU A 232 3.60 -6.03 8.55
N ILE A 233 2.61 -5.58 7.77
CA ILE A 233 1.19 -5.84 8.00
C ILE A 233 0.53 -6.20 6.67
N ILE A 234 -0.20 -7.32 6.66
CA ILE A 234 -0.96 -7.78 5.50
C ILE A 234 -2.44 -7.51 5.72
N MET A 235 -2.97 -6.55 4.97
CA MET A 235 -4.39 -6.25 4.93
C MET A 235 -5.12 -7.22 3.99
N PRO A 236 -6.44 -7.45 4.16
CA PRO A 236 -7.15 -8.47 3.36
C PRO A 236 -7.29 -8.11 1.88
N ASP A 237 -7.39 -6.81 1.57
CA ASP A 237 -7.62 -6.27 0.23
C ASP A 237 -7.09 -4.83 0.11
N ILE A 238 -7.19 -4.26 -1.10
CA ILE A 238 -6.69 -2.92 -1.43
C ILE A 238 -7.43 -1.83 -0.65
N GLU A 239 -8.74 -1.92 -0.55
CA GLU A 239 -9.57 -0.93 0.13
C GLU A 239 -9.19 -0.82 1.61
N LYS A 240 -9.04 -1.95 2.29
CA LYS A 240 -8.62 -2.01 3.70
C LYS A 240 -7.16 -1.57 3.86
N ARG A 241 -6.28 -1.84 2.89
CA ARG A 241 -4.92 -1.27 2.83
C ARG A 241 -4.95 0.26 2.74
N LEU A 242 -5.76 0.82 1.85
CA LEU A 242 -5.93 2.26 1.67
C LEU A 242 -6.51 2.92 2.93
N GLU A 243 -7.53 2.30 3.54
CA GLU A 243 -8.08 2.79 4.80
C GLU A 243 -7.01 2.74 5.92
N ALA A 244 -6.25 1.65 6.04
CA ALA A 244 -5.19 1.54 7.03
C ALA A 244 -4.16 2.67 6.91
N PHE A 245 -3.73 3.04 5.70
CA PHE A 245 -2.84 4.20 5.49
C PHE A 245 -3.44 5.48 6.07
N VAL A 246 -4.67 5.83 5.68
CA VAL A 246 -5.30 7.10 6.09
C VAL A 246 -5.54 7.15 7.60
N ARG A 247 -5.87 6.01 8.22
CA ARG A 247 -6.14 5.92 9.65
C ARG A 247 -4.87 6.09 10.50
N ILE A 248 -3.72 5.56 10.07
CA ILE A 248 -2.47 5.66 10.84
C ILE A 248 -1.61 6.87 10.46
N ALA A 249 -1.92 7.54 9.34
CA ALA A 249 -1.21 8.72 8.90
C ALA A 249 -1.41 9.90 9.85
N HIS A 250 -0.31 10.59 10.13
CA HIS A 250 -0.32 11.95 10.68
C HIS A 250 0.11 12.98 9.63
N GLY A 251 0.62 12.51 8.50
CA GLY A 251 0.94 13.30 7.32
C GLY A 251 1.22 12.38 6.15
N ILE A 252 1.01 12.87 4.94
CA ILE A 252 1.16 12.09 3.71
C ILE A 252 2.05 12.85 2.75
N ILE A 253 3.05 12.16 2.20
CA ILE A 253 3.91 12.65 1.13
C ILE A 253 3.66 11.79 -0.11
N ILE A 254 3.38 12.43 -1.24
CA ILE A 254 3.19 11.76 -2.53
C ILE A 254 4.31 12.19 -3.48
N PHE A 255 5.10 11.22 -3.93
CA PHE A 255 6.14 11.38 -4.94
C PHE A 255 5.61 11.02 -6.33
N PRO A 256 6.35 11.31 -7.42
CA PRO A 256 5.97 10.85 -8.75
C PRO A 256 5.77 9.33 -8.81
N GLY A 257 4.71 8.92 -9.49
CA GLY A 257 4.34 7.52 -9.66
C GLY A 257 3.39 7.30 -10.83
N GLY A 258 3.01 6.05 -11.03
CA GLY A 258 2.07 5.65 -12.08
C GLY A 258 0.62 5.61 -11.59
N VAL A 259 -0.15 4.70 -12.17
CA VAL A 259 -1.59 4.55 -11.89
C VAL A 259 -1.92 4.19 -10.44
N GLY A 260 -1.09 3.40 -9.75
CA GLY A 260 -1.31 3.09 -8.33
C GLY A 260 -1.18 4.33 -7.43
N THR A 261 -0.23 5.21 -7.72
CA THR A 261 -0.08 6.48 -6.97
C THR A 261 -1.23 7.44 -7.27
N ALA A 262 -1.73 7.45 -8.51
CA ALA A 262 -2.93 8.23 -8.87
C ALA A 262 -4.19 7.71 -8.15
N GLU A 263 -4.35 6.38 -8.04
CA GLU A 263 -5.40 5.73 -7.25
C GLU A 263 -5.34 6.17 -5.77
N GLU A 264 -4.18 6.09 -5.15
CA GLU A 264 -3.95 6.50 -3.76
C GLU A 264 -4.28 8.00 -3.55
N PHE A 265 -3.88 8.86 -4.48
CA PHE A 265 -4.15 10.29 -4.40
C PHE A 265 -5.65 10.61 -4.55
N LEU A 266 -6.33 10.00 -5.52
CA LEU A 266 -7.78 10.17 -5.73
C LEU A 266 -8.60 9.61 -4.56
N TYR A 267 -8.17 8.48 -3.98
CA TYR A 267 -8.76 7.95 -2.74
C TYR A 267 -8.71 8.99 -1.62
N LEU A 268 -7.53 9.60 -1.40
CA LEU A 268 -7.34 10.58 -0.35
C LEU A 268 -8.13 11.86 -0.60
N LEU A 269 -8.18 12.38 -1.83
CA LEU A 269 -8.99 13.54 -2.17
C LEU A 269 -10.48 13.27 -2.00
N GLY A 270 -10.97 12.09 -2.42
CA GLY A 270 -12.37 11.69 -2.19
C GLY A 270 -12.76 11.70 -0.70
N ILE A 271 -11.82 11.37 0.19
CA ILE A 271 -12.02 11.48 1.64
C ILE A 271 -11.97 12.94 2.10
N LEU A 272 -10.90 13.66 1.79
CA LEU A 272 -10.67 15.00 2.34
C LEU A 272 -11.68 16.04 1.83
N MET A 273 -12.22 15.86 0.63
CA MET A 273 -13.24 16.74 0.06
C MET A 273 -14.64 16.51 0.64
N ASN A 274 -14.86 15.42 1.38
CA ASN A 274 -16.11 15.19 2.10
C ASN A 274 -16.34 16.31 3.12
N PRO A 275 -17.50 16.99 3.12
CA PRO A 275 -17.79 18.08 4.06
C PRO A 275 -17.64 17.70 5.55
N GLN A 276 -17.85 16.43 5.90
CA GLN A 276 -17.67 15.94 7.27
C GLN A 276 -16.20 15.92 7.73
N ASN A 277 -15.26 16.00 6.79
CA ASN A 277 -13.82 16.05 7.05
C ASN A 277 -13.24 17.47 6.96
N ALA A 278 -14.07 18.51 6.82
CA ALA A 278 -13.61 19.89 6.65
C ALA A 278 -12.70 20.39 7.80
N HIS A 279 -12.84 19.82 9.00
CA HIS A 279 -12.04 20.16 10.17
C HIS A 279 -10.85 19.22 10.42
N GLN A 280 -10.71 18.15 9.61
CA GLN A 280 -9.60 17.21 9.77
C GLN A 280 -8.27 17.90 9.49
N VAL A 281 -7.28 17.60 10.33
CA VAL A 281 -5.90 18.05 10.15
C VAL A 281 -5.06 16.87 9.68
N LEU A 282 -4.82 16.81 8.37
CA LEU A 282 -3.95 15.82 7.73
C LEU A 282 -3.11 16.52 6.65
N PRO A 283 -1.85 16.89 6.94
CA PRO A 283 -0.98 17.54 5.96
C PRO A 283 -0.67 16.59 4.81
N LEU A 284 -0.82 17.09 3.58
CA LEU A 284 -0.57 16.36 2.34
C LEU A 284 0.36 17.18 1.45
N ILE A 285 1.52 16.61 1.12
CA ILE A 285 2.54 17.26 0.28
C ILE A 285 2.82 16.38 -0.93
N LEU A 286 2.69 16.95 -2.12
CA LEU A 286 3.18 16.38 -3.36
C LEU A 286 4.59 16.92 -3.60
N THR A 287 5.57 16.05 -3.89
CA THR A 287 6.95 16.49 -4.02
C THR A 287 7.80 15.60 -4.91
N GLY A 288 8.77 16.18 -5.59
CA GLY A 288 9.74 15.45 -6.40
C GLY A 288 10.92 16.34 -6.78
N PRO A 289 11.90 15.79 -7.52
CA PRO A 289 13.04 16.55 -7.99
C PRO A 289 12.62 17.58 -9.06
N LYS A 290 13.51 18.48 -9.43
CA LYS A 290 13.24 19.54 -10.41
C LYS A 290 12.64 19.02 -11.73
N GLU A 291 13.09 17.85 -12.19
CA GLU A 291 12.63 17.21 -13.43
C GLU A 291 11.17 16.74 -13.37
N SER A 292 10.60 16.61 -12.18
CA SER A 292 9.19 16.24 -11.97
C SER A 292 8.22 17.42 -12.00
N ALA A 293 8.70 18.65 -12.24
CA ALA A 293 7.84 19.83 -12.28
C ALA A 293 6.69 19.69 -13.31
N ASP A 294 7.00 19.21 -14.52
CA ASP A 294 5.97 18.99 -15.55
C ASP A 294 5.02 17.83 -15.19
N TYR A 295 5.53 16.77 -14.54
CA TYR A 295 4.69 15.68 -14.03
C TYR A 295 3.63 16.21 -13.06
N PHE A 296 4.05 17.02 -12.08
CA PHE A 296 3.13 17.59 -11.10
C PHE A 296 2.19 18.64 -11.69
N ARG A 297 2.64 19.40 -12.71
CA ARG A 297 1.77 20.31 -13.44
C ARG A 297 0.62 19.57 -14.14
N VAL A 298 0.93 18.50 -14.88
CA VAL A 298 -0.09 17.68 -15.56
C VAL A 298 -1.04 17.02 -14.56
N LEU A 299 -0.52 16.49 -13.44
CA LEU A 299 -1.34 15.89 -12.39
C LEU A 299 -2.26 16.92 -11.71
N ASP A 300 -1.74 18.09 -11.35
CA ASP A 300 -2.50 19.20 -10.76
C ASP A 300 -3.59 19.69 -11.73
N ASP A 301 -3.24 19.90 -13.01
CA ASP A 301 -4.20 20.27 -14.06
C ASP A 301 -5.31 19.22 -14.21
N PHE A 302 -4.98 17.92 -14.14
CA PHE A 302 -5.96 16.84 -14.16
C PHE A 302 -6.89 16.90 -12.94
N ILE A 303 -6.35 17.05 -11.73
CA ILE A 303 -7.15 17.12 -10.49
C ILE A 303 -8.07 18.35 -10.49
N VAL A 304 -7.56 19.52 -10.86
CA VAL A 304 -8.36 20.75 -10.89
C VAL A 304 -9.45 20.68 -11.94
N SER A 305 -9.17 20.10 -13.10
CA SER A 305 -10.14 20.01 -14.18
C SER A 305 -11.23 18.97 -13.92
N THR A 306 -10.96 17.98 -13.07
CA THR A 306 -11.92 16.91 -12.73
C THR A 306 -12.66 17.20 -11.43
N LEU A 307 -11.94 17.50 -10.35
CA LEU A 307 -12.48 17.67 -9.00
C LEU A 307 -12.70 19.15 -8.61
N GLY A 308 -12.23 20.08 -9.43
CA GLY A 308 -12.34 21.52 -9.22
C GLY A 308 -11.21 22.14 -8.40
N GLU A 309 -11.07 23.46 -8.49
CA GLU A 309 -10.04 24.26 -7.82
C GLU A 309 -10.01 24.05 -6.29
N GLN A 310 -11.15 23.71 -5.70
CA GLN A 310 -11.27 23.45 -4.26
C GLN A 310 -10.43 22.25 -3.80
N ALA A 311 -10.03 21.34 -4.69
CA ALA A 311 -9.13 20.24 -4.36
C ALA A 311 -7.75 20.74 -3.89
N ARG A 312 -7.24 21.85 -4.46
CA ARG A 312 -5.92 22.42 -4.11
C ARG A 312 -5.80 22.86 -2.65
N LYS A 313 -6.90 23.10 -1.94
CA LYS A 313 -6.86 23.44 -0.49
C LYS A 313 -6.35 22.28 0.36
N HIS A 314 -6.38 21.05 -0.16
CA HIS A 314 -6.03 19.84 0.57
C HIS A 314 -4.58 19.42 0.40
N TYR A 315 -3.82 19.99 -0.54
CA TYR A 315 -2.43 19.61 -0.78
C TYR A 315 -1.53 20.78 -1.13
N GLN A 316 -0.23 20.60 -0.95
CA GLN A 316 0.80 21.54 -1.38
C GLN A 316 1.82 20.83 -2.28
N ILE A 317 2.21 21.45 -3.39
CA ILE A 317 3.27 20.94 -4.27
C ILE A 317 4.59 21.63 -3.91
N ILE A 318 5.64 20.85 -3.65
CA ILE A 318 6.99 21.33 -3.33
C ILE A 318 7.99 20.64 -4.24
N ILE A 319 8.68 21.42 -5.07
CA ILE A 319 9.65 20.91 -6.05
C ILE A 319 11.07 21.15 -5.54
N ASP A 320 11.89 20.10 -5.55
CA ASP A 320 13.33 20.16 -5.32
C ASP A 320 13.77 20.71 -3.94
N ASP A 321 12.95 20.52 -2.90
CA ASP A 321 13.29 20.94 -1.52
C ASP A 321 12.91 19.90 -0.48
N ALA A 322 13.80 18.92 -0.32
CA ALA A 322 13.61 17.84 0.65
C ALA A 322 13.58 18.32 2.12
N ALA A 323 14.28 19.42 2.43
CA ALA A 323 14.35 19.95 3.79
C ALA A 323 13.03 20.64 4.17
N GLU A 324 12.45 21.39 3.22
CA GLU A 324 11.16 22.06 3.39
C GLU A 324 10.02 21.05 3.58
N VAL A 325 9.96 20.00 2.75
CA VAL A 325 8.97 18.92 2.88
C VAL A 325 8.95 18.36 4.31
N ALA A 326 10.12 17.96 4.83
CA ALA A 326 10.22 17.39 6.17
C ALA A 326 9.95 18.43 7.26
N ARG A 327 10.34 19.70 7.04
CA ARG A 327 10.07 20.80 7.98
C ARG A 327 8.58 21.06 8.13
N LEU A 328 7.83 21.08 7.04
CA LEU A 328 6.38 21.28 7.07
C LEU A 328 5.66 20.11 7.73
N MET A 329 6.06 18.87 7.43
CA MET A 329 5.53 17.69 8.12
C MET A 329 5.76 17.75 9.63
N ARG A 330 6.99 18.04 10.08
CA ARG A 330 7.28 18.18 11.51
C ARG A 330 6.51 19.34 12.16
N LYS A 331 6.32 20.46 11.46
CA LYS A 331 5.54 21.60 11.95
C LYS A 331 4.06 21.27 12.10
N ALA A 332 3.52 20.37 11.29
CA ALA A 332 2.13 19.95 11.33
C ALA A 332 1.82 18.93 12.45
N MET A 333 2.79 18.11 12.89
CA MET A 333 2.55 17.08 13.93
C MET A 333 1.91 17.63 15.23
N PRO A 334 2.32 18.79 15.79
CA PRO A 334 1.62 19.40 16.93
C PRO A 334 0.17 19.79 16.62
N GLN A 335 -0.15 20.19 15.39
CA GLN A 335 -1.51 20.54 14.97
C GLN A 335 -2.39 19.30 14.88
N VAL A 336 -1.85 18.20 14.33
CA VAL A 336 -2.53 16.89 14.33
C VAL A 336 -2.79 16.44 15.76
N LYS A 337 -1.80 16.54 16.64
CA LYS A 337 -1.94 16.21 18.06
C LYS A 337 -3.05 17.03 18.73
N GLU A 338 -3.08 18.34 18.50
CA GLU A 338 -4.10 19.22 19.05
C GLU A 338 -5.48 18.85 18.54
N HIS A 339 -5.64 18.68 17.23
CA HIS A 339 -6.91 18.28 16.63
C HIS A 339 -7.46 16.98 17.22
N ARG A 340 -6.63 15.93 17.34
CA ARG A 340 -7.05 14.66 17.96
C ARG A 340 -7.43 14.85 19.42
N ARG A 341 -6.74 15.74 20.15
CA ARG A 341 -7.06 16.05 21.54
C ARG A 341 -8.40 16.77 21.68
N GLU A 342 -8.68 17.75 20.82
CA GLU A 342 -9.92 18.53 20.81
C GLU A 342 -11.15 17.66 20.50
N THR A 343 -10.99 16.66 19.64
CA THR A 343 -12.08 15.74 19.25
C THR A 343 -12.19 14.49 20.14
N GLY A 344 -11.24 14.27 21.06
CA GLY A 344 -11.17 13.06 21.87
C GLY A 344 -10.76 11.80 21.08
N ASP A 345 -10.14 11.97 19.92
CA ASP A 345 -9.69 10.90 19.04
C ASP A 345 -8.32 10.34 19.44
N ALA A 346 -8.00 9.13 19.00
CA ALA A 346 -6.72 8.52 19.26
C ALA A 346 -5.61 9.14 18.41
N TYR A 347 -4.38 9.17 18.95
CA TYR A 347 -3.20 9.60 18.18
C TYR A 347 -2.87 8.56 17.12
N SER A 348 -2.71 7.29 17.50
CA SER A 348 -2.26 6.22 16.61
C SER A 348 -3.29 5.73 15.59
N PHE A 349 -4.56 6.15 15.67
CA PHE A 349 -5.62 5.75 14.74
C PHE A 349 -6.69 6.84 14.65
N ASN A 350 -6.91 7.40 13.47
CA ASN A 350 -7.87 8.49 13.23
C ASN A 350 -9.30 7.94 13.06
N TRP A 351 -10.06 7.82 14.15
CA TRP A 351 -11.45 7.35 14.09
C TRP A 351 -12.39 8.41 13.52
N SER A 352 -12.10 9.69 13.79
CA SER A 352 -12.97 10.81 13.41
C SER A 352 -12.99 11.09 11.91
N MET A 353 -11.99 10.61 11.14
CA MET A 353 -11.99 10.69 9.69
C MET A 353 -13.17 9.91 9.10
N ARG A 354 -14.07 10.60 8.40
CA ARG A 354 -15.18 9.95 7.69
C ARG A 354 -14.68 9.39 6.37
N ILE A 355 -14.77 8.07 6.20
CA ILE A 355 -14.55 7.41 4.91
C ILE A 355 -15.91 6.92 4.43
N ALA A 356 -16.29 7.31 3.21
CA ALA A 356 -17.55 6.91 2.63
C ALA A 356 -17.47 5.43 2.18
N GLN A 357 -18.60 4.72 2.28
CA GLN A 357 -18.66 3.28 2.05
C GLN A 357 -18.22 2.87 0.64
N ASP A 358 -18.46 3.70 -0.36
CA ASP A 358 -18.02 3.52 -1.75
C ASP A 358 -16.49 3.49 -1.92
N LEU A 359 -15.75 4.05 -0.96
CA LEU A 359 -14.29 3.97 -0.89
C LEU A 359 -13.80 2.75 -0.09
N GLN A 360 -14.68 2.08 0.67
CA GLN A 360 -14.34 0.93 1.52
C GLN A 360 -14.71 -0.42 0.91
N VAL A 361 -15.71 -0.46 0.03
CA VAL A 361 -16.20 -1.69 -0.61
C VAL A 361 -15.23 -2.11 -1.72
N PRO A 362 -14.78 -3.38 -1.74
CA PRO A 362 -13.91 -3.91 -2.79
C PRO A 362 -14.46 -3.69 -4.20
N PHE A 363 -13.60 -3.17 -5.09
CA PHE A 363 -13.96 -2.99 -6.49
C PHE A 363 -13.40 -4.14 -7.34
N MET A 364 -14.29 -4.92 -7.94
CA MET A 364 -13.91 -5.96 -8.90
C MET A 364 -13.83 -5.37 -10.32
N PRO A 365 -12.64 -5.31 -10.95
CA PRO A 365 -12.46 -4.68 -12.25
C PRO A 365 -12.83 -5.63 -13.40
N THR A 366 -14.12 -5.86 -13.61
CA THR A 366 -14.64 -6.52 -14.82
C THR A 366 -14.89 -5.48 -15.91
N HIS A 367 -14.97 -5.88 -17.19
CA HIS A 367 -15.34 -4.95 -18.27
C HIS A 367 -16.67 -4.25 -18.04
N GLU A 368 -17.65 -4.95 -17.45
CA GLU A 368 -18.94 -4.38 -17.10
C GLU A 368 -18.81 -3.32 -16.01
N ASN A 369 -18.11 -3.62 -14.92
CA ASN A 369 -17.94 -2.67 -13.81
C ASN A 369 -17.13 -1.45 -14.23
N MET A 370 -16.09 -1.64 -15.06
CA MET A 370 -15.26 -0.56 -15.59
C MET A 370 -16.05 0.35 -16.55
N ALA A 371 -16.92 -0.21 -17.39
CA ALA A 371 -17.79 0.57 -18.26
C ALA A 371 -18.88 1.32 -17.47
N ASN A 372 -19.37 0.75 -16.38
CA ASN A 372 -20.43 1.35 -15.56
C ASN A 372 -19.97 2.48 -14.62
N LEU A 373 -18.67 2.84 -14.63
CA LEU A 373 -18.16 3.94 -13.80
C LEU A 373 -18.78 5.28 -14.24
N ASN A 374 -19.26 6.07 -13.27
CA ASN A 374 -19.82 7.39 -13.54
C ASN A 374 -18.69 8.42 -13.65
N LEU A 375 -18.08 8.56 -14.83
CA LEU A 375 -16.98 9.50 -15.08
C LEU A 375 -17.48 10.82 -15.70
N TYR A 376 -18.59 11.36 -15.16
CA TYR A 376 -19.22 12.60 -15.59
C TYR A 376 -19.17 13.67 -14.49
N THR A 377 -19.21 14.95 -14.88
CA THR A 377 -19.11 16.10 -13.96
C THR A 377 -20.41 16.42 -13.21
N ASN A 378 -21.53 15.78 -13.55
CA ASN A 378 -22.86 16.01 -12.98
C ASN A 378 -23.08 15.31 -11.62
N GLN A 379 -22.05 15.26 -10.78
CA GLN A 379 -22.06 14.64 -9.46
C GLN A 379 -21.17 15.40 -8.48
N ALA A 380 -21.22 15.05 -7.20
CA ALA A 380 -20.35 15.65 -6.21
C ALA A 380 -18.87 15.28 -6.47
N PRO A 381 -17.90 16.19 -6.31
CA PRO A 381 -16.49 15.91 -6.60
C PRO A 381 -15.93 14.71 -5.83
N GLU A 382 -16.34 14.50 -4.58
CA GLU A 382 -15.92 13.34 -3.79
C GLU A 382 -16.43 11.99 -4.37
N LYS A 383 -17.55 12.00 -5.08
CA LYS A 383 -18.09 10.82 -5.79
C LYS A 383 -17.35 10.57 -7.09
N LEU A 384 -17.07 11.62 -7.86
CA LEU A 384 -16.22 11.52 -9.04
C LEU A 384 -14.82 11.02 -8.69
N ALA A 385 -14.24 11.48 -7.57
CA ALA A 385 -12.95 10.99 -7.07
C ALA A 385 -13.00 9.48 -6.75
N ALA A 386 -14.09 8.98 -6.18
CA ALA A 386 -14.27 7.55 -5.89
C ALA A 386 -14.34 6.70 -7.17
N ASP A 387 -15.04 7.16 -8.21
CA ASP A 387 -15.11 6.43 -9.49
C ASP A 387 -13.81 6.53 -10.30
N LEU A 388 -13.13 7.68 -10.28
CA LEU A 388 -11.78 7.80 -10.84
C LEU A 388 -10.81 6.84 -10.12
N ARG A 389 -10.84 6.78 -8.78
CA ARG A 389 -10.04 5.82 -7.99
C ARG A 389 -10.29 4.39 -8.47
N ARG A 390 -11.54 3.97 -8.68
CA ARG A 390 -11.88 2.64 -9.21
C ARG A 390 -11.34 2.42 -10.62
N ALA A 391 -11.41 3.41 -11.50
CA ALA A 391 -10.83 3.34 -12.83
C ALA A 391 -9.32 3.07 -12.78
N PHE A 392 -8.57 3.82 -11.97
CA PHE A 392 -7.13 3.60 -11.79
C PHE A 392 -6.83 2.24 -11.14
N SER A 393 -7.63 1.80 -10.17
CA SER A 393 -7.53 0.47 -9.56
C SER A 393 -7.71 -0.66 -10.58
N GLY A 394 -8.64 -0.50 -11.51
CA GLY A 394 -8.83 -1.43 -12.63
C GLY A 394 -7.64 -1.47 -13.58
N ILE A 395 -7.02 -0.33 -13.87
CA ILE A 395 -5.78 -0.27 -14.68
C ILE A 395 -4.62 -0.95 -13.95
N VAL A 396 -4.47 -0.74 -12.63
CA VAL A 396 -3.49 -1.47 -11.81
C VAL A 396 -3.74 -2.98 -11.91
N ALA A 397 -4.98 -3.42 -11.72
CA ALA A 397 -5.32 -4.83 -11.79
C ALA A 397 -5.03 -5.44 -13.16
N GLY A 398 -5.37 -4.74 -14.25
CA GLY A 398 -5.07 -5.18 -15.62
C GLY A 398 -3.58 -5.25 -15.94
N ASN A 399 -2.73 -4.52 -15.21
CA ASN A 399 -1.28 -4.50 -15.42
C ASN A 399 -0.53 -5.58 -14.63
N VAL A 400 -0.88 -5.80 -13.35
CA VAL A 400 -0.03 -6.60 -12.42
C VAL A 400 -0.76 -7.72 -11.67
N LYS A 401 -2.10 -7.73 -11.66
CA LYS A 401 -2.88 -8.74 -10.91
C LYS A 401 -3.37 -9.84 -11.85
N GLU A 402 -3.17 -11.10 -11.47
CA GLU A 402 -3.53 -12.27 -12.28
C GLU A 402 -4.99 -12.23 -12.78
N MET A 403 -5.93 -11.88 -11.90
CA MET A 403 -7.35 -11.76 -12.26
C MET A 403 -7.60 -10.70 -13.34
N GLY A 404 -6.97 -9.53 -13.24
CA GLY A 404 -7.11 -8.45 -14.22
C GLY A 404 -6.42 -8.79 -15.53
N ILE A 405 -5.19 -9.31 -15.48
CA ILE A 405 -4.45 -9.79 -16.66
C ILE A 405 -5.27 -10.84 -17.43
N ARG A 406 -5.96 -11.75 -16.73
CA ARG A 406 -6.85 -12.74 -17.36
C ARG A 406 -8.03 -12.09 -18.06
N GLU A 407 -8.73 -11.15 -17.41
CA GLU A 407 -9.84 -10.40 -18.03
C GLU A 407 -9.38 -9.69 -19.32
N ILE A 408 -8.21 -9.05 -19.29
CA ILE A 408 -7.63 -8.37 -20.46
C ILE A 408 -7.27 -9.34 -21.57
N ARG A 409 -6.70 -10.51 -21.23
CA ARG A 409 -6.33 -11.55 -22.20
C ARG A 409 -7.56 -12.14 -22.90
N GLU A 410 -8.66 -12.32 -22.16
CA GLU A 410 -9.88 -12.95 -22.67
C GLU A 410 -10.78 -11.99 -23.45
N LYS A 411 -10.93 -10.74 -22.99
CA LYS A 411 -11.91 -9.78 -23.52
C LYS A 411 -11.32 -8.53 -24.16
N GLY A 412 -9.99 -8.37 -24.10
CA GLY A 412 -9.29 -7.17 -24.58
C GLY A 412 -9.24 -6.04 -23.54
N PRO A 413 -8.78 -4.83 -23.91
CA PRO A 413 -8.61 -3.71 -22.98
C PRO A 413 -9.94 -3.26 -22.35
N TYR A 414 -9.87 -2.72 -21.12
CA TYR A 414 -11.01 -2.07 -20.48
C TYR A 414 -11.40 -0.80 -21.25
N LYS A 415 -12.70 -0.62 -21.52
CA LYS A 415 -13.21 0.58 -22.19
C LYS A 415 -13.77 1.55 -21.16
N LEU A 416 -13.13 2.71 -21.04
CA LEU A 416 -13.56 3.77 -20.14
C LEU A 416 -14.23 4.88 -20.95
N HIS A 417 -15.39 5.34 -20.49
CA HIS A 417 -16.15 6.42 -21.10
C HIS A 417 -16.67 7.39 -20.03
N GLY A 418 -16.90 8.63 -20.42
CA GLY A 418 -17.35 9.68 -19.51
C GLY A 418 -17.51 11.01 -20.22
N ASP A 419 -17.41 12.10 -19.47
CA ASP A 419 -17.32 13.43 -20.04
C ASP A 419 -16.08 13.57 -20.94
N ALA A 420 -16.24 14.19 -22.12
CA ALA A 420 -15.20 14.28 -23.14
C ALA A 420 -13.92 14.98 -22.61
N ASP A 421 -14.08 16.01 -21.78
CA ASP A 421 -12.94 16.75 -21.22
C ASP A 421 -12.21 15.91 -20.16
N ILE A 422 -12.96 15.16 -19.33
CA ILE A 422 -12.37 14.23 -18.35
C ILE A 422 -11.59 13.13 -19.10
N MET A 423 -12.20 12.53 -20.11
CA MET A 423 -11.60 11.44 -20.88
C MET A 423 -10.32 11.91 -21.61
N HIS A 424 -10.35 13.08 -22.23
CA HIS A 424 -9.17 13.67 -22.86
C HIS A 424 -8.01 13.85 -21.87
N ARG A 425 -8.28 14.41 -20.68
CA ARG A 425 -7.25 14.66 -19.66
C ARG A 425 -6.75 13.37 -19.01
N MET A 426 -7.62 12.38 -18.85
CA MET A 426 -7.23 11.07 -18.37
C MET A 426 -6.29 10.37 -19.36
N ASP A 427 -6.60 10.45 -20.66
CA ASP A 427 -5.73 9.92 -21.72
C ASP A 427 -4.36 10.62 -21.73
N GLU A 428 -4.32 11.96 -21.63
CA GLU A 428 -3.06 12.72 -21.56
C GLU A 428 -2.21 12.32 -20.34
N LEU A 429 -2.84 12.19 -19.16
CA LEU A 429 -2.16 11.76 -17.93
C LEU A 429 -1.59 10.34 -18.08
N LEU A 430 -2.39 9.40 -18.59
CA LEU A 430 -1.99 8.01 -18.77
C LEU A 430 -0.89 7.87 -19.83
N GLN A 431 -0.96 8.61 -20.94
CA GLN A 431 0.11 8.67 -21.94
C GLN A 431 1.41 9.23 -21.35
N GLY A 432 1.30 10.24 -20.47
CA GLY A 432 2.43 10.75 -19.69
C GLY A 432 3.10 9.67 -18.84
N PHE A 433 2.30 8.83 -18.16
CA PHE A 433 2.82 7.69 -17.38
C PHE A 433 3.53 6.66 -18.25
N VAL A 434 3.00 6.35 -19.44
CA VAL A 434 3.63 5.42 -20.39
C VAL A 434 4.96 5.99 -20.91
N ALA A 435 4.97 7.25 -21.36
CA ALA A 435 6.16 7.91 -21.89
C ALA A 435 7.29 8.01 -20.86
N GLN A 436 6.94 8.17 -19.58
CA GLN A 436 7.87 8.24 -18.47
C GLN A 436 8.21 6.87 -17.85
N GLN A 437 7.78 5.76 -18.47
CA GLN A 437 8.05 4.38 -18.01
C GLN A 437 7.56 4.09 -16.59
N ARG A 438 6.39 4.62 -16.21
CA ARG A 438 5.80 4.47 -14.86
C ARG A 438 4.78 3.33 -14.76
N MET A 439 4.46 2.68 -15.88
CA MET A 439 3.46 1.61 -15.94
C MET A 439 4.04 0.20 -15.75
N LYS A 440 5.36 0.04 -15.98
CA LYS A 440 6.08 -1.23 -15.93
C LYS A 440 7.56 -0.97 -15.68
N LEU A 441 8.28 -1.93 -15.10
CA LEU A 441 9.74 -1.88 -15.01
C LEU A 441 10.39 -1.89 -16.42
N PRO A 442 11.59 -1.29 -16.56
CA PRO A 442 12.32 -1.29 -17.84
C PRO A 442 12.59 -2.71 -18.35
N GLY A 443 12.46 -2.92 -19.67
CA GLY A 443 12.85 -4.18 -20.33
C GLY A 443 11.90 -4.65 -21.43
N THR A 444 10.63 -4.26 -21.39
CA THR A 444 9.64 -4.60 -22.43
C THR A 444 8.72 -3.41 -22.72
N ALA A 445 8.20 -3.32 -23.95
CA ALA A 445 7.21 -2.30 -24.29
C ALA A 445 5.91 -2.52 -23.50
N TYR A 446 5.35 -1.44 -22.96
CA TYR A 446 4.05 -1.47 -22.28
C TYR A 446 2.92 -1.49 -23.31
N ILE A 447 1.99 -2.43 -23.17
CA ILE A 447 0.75 -2.50 -23.94
C ILE A 447 -0.38 -2.08 -22.99
N PRO A 448 -1.09 -0.97 -23.26
CA PRO A 448 -2.19 -0.53 -22.41
C PRO A 448 -3.26 -1.60 -22.20
N CYS A 449 -3.65 -1.81 -20.95
CA CYS A 449 -4.79 -2.65 -20.57
C CYS A 449 -6.14 -1.89 -20.65
N TYR A 450 -6.13 -0.69 -21.20
CA TYR A 450 -7.28 0.21 -21.25
C TYR A 450 -7.37 0.91 -22.62
N GLU A 451 -8.57 1.37 -22.94
CA GLU A 451 -8.95 2.17 -24.10
C GLU A 451 -9.86 3.31 -23.60
N ILE A 452 -9.43 4.56 -23.80
CA ILE A 452 -10.24 5.74 -23.47
C ILE A 452 -11.13 6.06 -24.67
N ILE A 453 -12.45 6.04 -24.46
CA ILE A 453 -13.45 6.42 -25.46
C ILE A 453 -13.65 7.93 -25.38
N LYS A 454 -13.18 8.66 -26.40
CA LYS A 454 -13.20 10.12 -26.47
C LYS A 454 -14.47 10.69 -27.04
#